data_AF-A0A401L8E8-F1
#
_entry.id   AF-A0A401L8E8-F1
#
_cell.length_a   1.000
_cell.length_b   1.000
_cell.length_c   1.000
_cell.angle_alpha   90.00
_cell.angle_beta   90.00
_cell.angle_gamma   90.00
#
_symmetry.space_group_name_H-M   'P 1'
#
loop_
_entity.id
_entity.type
_entity.pdbx_description
1 polymer ?
#
loop_
_entity_poly.entity_id
_entity_poly.type
_entity_poly.pdbx_seq_one_letter_code
_entity_poly.pdbx_strand_id
1 'polypeptide(L)'
;MPLSADGDPLFKPEFFWPYQKPLPDPDEEIEFSPSSPKEAMKPLDEAMILSDYFGEYITDATLIHKVDWQHNPRQTIDFPCILHEIDQEKSLDWRVDGITGIPGGPRMKSLLLESVNADDDQITRGEILCMCRIMNTCLCSRKYRAHQVSPVLLISFVGPRHARILLGHHDGTNLVIRQSKRFAFWEQNIPDWKILLRWWCSSAVGDTING
;
A
#
# COMPACT_ATOMS: atom_id res chain seq x y z
N MET A 1 -13.58 -5.36 2.08
CA MET A 1 -13.39 -4.39 3.18
C MET A 1 -14.24 -3.18 2.89
N PRO A 2 -15.34 -2.98 3.60
CA PRO A 2 -16.23 -1.85 3.36
C PRO A 2 -15.61 -0.55 3.89
N LEU A 3 -15.58 0.47 3.03
CA LEU A 3 -15.15 1.83 3.36
C LEU A 3 -16.32 2.80 3.10
N SER A 4 -16.35 3.91 3.83
CA SER A 4 -17.21 5.06 3.49
C SER A 4 -16.72 5.73 2.19
N ALA A 5 -17.49 6.70 1.69
CA ALA A 5 -17.07 7.53 0.56
C ALA A 5 -15.79 8.33 0.86
N ASP A 6 -15.53 8.67 2.13
CA ASP A 6 -14.34 9.42 2.57
C ASP A 6 -13.14 8.50 2.92
N GLY A 7 -13.31 7.18 2.73
CA GLY A 7 -12.29 6.17 3.00
C GLY A 7 -12.25 5.67 4.45
N ASP A 8 -13.23 6.02 5.28
CA ASP A 8 -13.29 5.56 6.67
C ASP A 8 -13.71 4.09 6.77
N PRO A 9 -13.19 3.34 7.75
CA PRO A 9 -13.46 1.93 7.88
C PRO A 9 -14.85 1.71 8.44
N LEU A 10 -15.71 0.97 7.73
CA LEU A 10 -17.02 0.53 8.23
C LEU A 10 -16.91 -0.77 9.05
N PHE A 11 -15.75 -0.96 9.68
CA PHE A 11 -15.38 -2.09 10.51
C PHE A 11 -14.43 -1.58 11.60
N LYS A 12 -14.29 -2.33 12.70
CA LYS A 12 -13.34 -1.97 13.76
C LYS A 12 -11.91 -2.18 13.26
N PRO A 13 -11.06 -1.14 13.16
CA PRO A 13 -9.69 -1.31 12.70
C PRO A 13 -8.85 -2.01 13.77
N GLU A 14 -8.05 -2.98 13.32
CA GLU A 14 -7.27 -3.85 14.20
C GLU A 14 -5.86 -3.31 14.39
N PHE A 15 -5.17 -2.96 13.30
CA PHE A 15 -3.74 -2.61 13.34
C PHE A 15 -3.39 -1.24 12.77
N PHE A 16 -4.25 -0.72 11.90
CA PHE A 16 -4.06 0.55 11.19
C PHE A 16 -5.30 1.40 11.35
N TRP A 17 -5.14 2.60 11.87
CA TRP A 17 -6.21 3.57 11.99
C TRP A 17 -5.99 4.67 10.95
N PRO A 18 -6.88 4.82 9.95
CA PRO A 18 -6.69 5.78 8.87
C PRO A 18 -6.58 7.20 9.44
N TYR A 19 -5.75 8.03 8.81
CA TYR A 19 -5.58 9.42 9.21
C TYR A 19 -6.95 10.13 9.26
N GLN A 20 -7.23 10.95 10.27
CA GLN A 20 -8.60 11.49 10.48
C GLN A 20 -8.71 12.99 10.18
N LYS A 21 -7.59 13.71 10.13
CA LYS A 21 -7.63 15.15 9.84
C LYS A 21 -7.85 15.37 8.33
N PRO A 22 -8.28 16.58 7.92
CA PRO A 22 -8.34 16.95 6.51
C PRO A 22 -6.99 16.74 5.82
N LEU A 23 -7.03 16.31 4.55
CA LEU A 23 -5.87 16.15 3.68
C LEU A 23 -5.89 17.24 2.60
N PRO A 24 -4.72 17.79 2.23
CA PRO A 24 -4.62 18.74 1.13
C PRO A 24 -5.01 18.09 -0.19
N ASP A 25 -5.39 18.88 -1.19
CA ASP A 25 -5.35 18.40 -2.58
C ASP A 25 -3.88 18.31 -3.04
N PRO A 26 -3.55 17.46 -4.02
CA PRO A 26 -2.23 17.47 -4.63
C PRO A 26 -1.96 18.84 -5.27
N ASP A 27 -0.71 19.31 -5.21
CA ASP A 27 -0.27 20.52 -5.92
C ASP A 27 -0.67 20.45 -7.42
N GLU A 28 -1.12 21.58 -7.97
CA GLU A 28 -1.50 21.71 -9.38
C GLU A 28 -0.30 21.44 -10.32
N GLU A 29 0.93 21.59 -9.84
CA GLU A 29 2.17 21.29 -10.56
C GLU A 29 2.46 19.78 -10.67
N ILE A 30 1.82 18.94 -9.85
CA ILE A 30 1.97 17.47 -9.95
C ILE A 30 1.18 16.98 -11.17
N GLU A 31 1.89 16.77 -12.27
CA GLU A 31 1.30 16.30 -13.51
C GLU A 31 0.77 14.87 -13.35
N PHE A 32 -0.55 14.73 -13.28
CA PHE A 32 -1.19 13.44 -13.47
C PHE A 32 -1.19 13.13 -14.96
N SER A 33 -0.33 12.20 -15.40
CA SER A 33 -0.35 11.71 -16.79
C SER A 33 -1.62 10.89 -17.02
N PRO A 34 -2.68 11.44 -17.65
CA PRO A 34 -3.86 10.68 -17.95
C PRO A 34 -3.51 9.84 -19.18
N SER A 35 -3.66 8.53 -19.10
CA SER A 35 -3.57 7.65 -20.26
C SER A 35 -4.51 8.17 -21.35
N SER A 36 -3.94 8.68 -22.43
CA SER A 36 -4.61 8.82 -23.72
C SER A 36 -4.03 7.71 -24.59
N PRO A 37 -4.61 6.50 -24.65
CA PRO A 37 -3.96 5.45 -25.41
C PRO A 37 -4.27 5.66 -26.88
N LYS A 38 -3.27 6.14 -27.63
CA LYS A 38 -3.13 5.69 -29.03
C LYS A 38 -2.62 4.24 -29.07
N GLU A 39 -1.98 3.76 -27.99
CA GLU A 39 -1.48 2.38 -27.83
C GLU A 39 -1.69 1.87 -26.39
N ALA A 40 -1.94 0.57 -26.22
CA ALA A 40 -2.11 -0.06 -24.91
C ALA A 40 -0.75 -0.31 -24.24
N MET A 41 -0.53 0.26 -23.05
CA MET A 41 0.68 0.00 -22.24
C MET A 41 0.58 -1.31 -21.45
N LYS A 42 1.71 -1.84 -21.00
CA LYS A 42 1.70 -3.03 -20.12
C LYS A 42 1.16 -2.63 -18.74
N PRO A 43 0.45 -3.53 -18.03
CA PRO A 43 -0.06 -3.27 -16.68
C PRO A 43 0.97 -2.70 -15.68
N LEU A 44 2.22 -3.18 -15.74
CA LEU A 44 3.27 -2.72 -14.84
C LEU A 44 3.68 -1.26 -15.13
N ASP A 45 3.70 -0.86 -16.40
CA ASP A 45 4.02 0.53 -16.79
C ASP A 45 2.92 1.47 -16.29
N GLU A 46 1.66 1.06 -16.39
CA GLU A 46 0.51 1.80 -15.82
C GLU A 46 0.59 1.90 -14.29
N ALA A 47 0.96 0.80 -13.63
CA ALA A 47 1.17 0.79 -12.18
C ALA A 47 2.28 1.76 -11.75
N MET A 48 3.37 1.84 -12.53
CA MET A 48 4.47 2.76 -12.28
C MET A 48 4.02 4.22 -12.34
N ILE A 49 3.28 4.61 -13.38
CA ILE A 49 2.73 5.97 -13.52
C ILE A 49 1.88 6.35 -12.29
N LEU A 50 1.05 5.43 -11.81
CA LEU A 50 0.24 5.66 -10.62
C LEU A 50 1.08 5.77 -9.33
N SER A 51 2.10 4.93 -9.18
CA SER A 51 2.99 4.97 -8.02
C SER A 51 3.83 6.24 -7.98
N ASP A 52 4.36 6.68 -9.13
CA ASP A 52 5.13 7.91 -9.26
C ASP A 52 4.29 9.12 -8.85
N TYR A 53 3.08 9.25 -9.43
CA TYR A 53 2.13 10.31 -9.06
C TYR A 53 1.79 10.29 -7.56
N PHE A 54 1.52 9.10 -7.00
CA PHE A 54 1.22 8.98 -5.59
C PHE A 54 2.41 9.31 -4.68
N GLY A 55 3.63 8.97 -5.12
CA GLY A 55 4.87 9.31 -4.42
C GLY A 55 5.10 10.83 -4.35
N GLU A 56 4.82 11.55 -5.44
CA GLU A 56 4.84 13.01 -5.46
C GLU A 56 3.79 13.60 -4.53
N TYR A 57 2.56 13.09 -4.57
CA TYR A 57 1.48 13.55 -3.68
C TYR A 57 1.78 13.28 -2.19
N ILE A 58 2.34 12.12 -1.86
CA ILE A 58 2.82 11.82 -0.50
C ILE A 58 3.88 12.85 -0.07
N THR A 59 4.83 13.15 -0.95
CA THR A 59 5.93 14.08 -0.67
C THR A 59 5.41 15.49 -0.42
N ASP A 60 4.55 16.00 -1.28
CA ASP A 60 3.89 17.29 -1.14
C ASP A 60 3.09 17.40 0.17
N ALA A 61 2.18 16.45 0.39
CA ALA A 61 1.30 16.46 1.56
C ALA A 61 2.08 16.49 2.90
N THR A 62 3.29 15.93 2.91
CA THR A 62 4.02 15.69 4.15
C THR A 62 5.18 16.65 4.37
N LEU A 63 5.88 17.07 3.31
CA LEU A 63 6.95 18.06 3.42
C LEU A 63 6.44 19.49 3.36
N ILE A 64 5.44 19.76 2.50
CA ILE A 64 4.92 21.12 2.28
C ILE A 64 3.75 21.37 3.23
N HIS A 65 2.73 20.50 3.19
CA HIS A 65 1.52 20.66 3.99
C HIS A 65 1.63 20.13 5.43
N LYS A 66 2.75 19.50 5.78
CA LYS A 66 3.07 19.03 7.15
C LYS A 66 1.95 18.19 7.76
N VAL A 67 1.31 17.33 6.95
CA VAL A 67 0.46 16.25 7.46
C VAL A 67 1.27 15.50 8.52
N ASP A 68 0.65 15.25 9.69
CA ASP A 68 1.30 14.65 10.85
C ASP A 68 1.76 13.22 10.51
N TRP A 69 2.98 13.14 9.97
CA TRP A 69 3.61 11.95 9.44
C TRP A 69 4.69 11.48 10.42
N GLN A 70 4.42 10.40 11.14
CA GLN A 70 5.37 9.79 12.10
C GLN A 70 5.90 8.43 11.61
N HIS A 71 6.15 8.25 10.30
CA HIS A 71 6.67 6.98 9.78
C HIS A 71 8.12 7.10 9.33
N ASN A 72 8.82 5.97 9.31
CA ASN A 72 10.22 5.89 8.91
C ASN A 72 10.29 5.29 7.50
N PRO A 73 10.27 6.11 6.43
CA PRO A 73 10.45 5.61 5.09
C PRO A 73 11.79 4.89 4.99
N ARG A 74 11.81 3.77 4.29
CA ARG A 74 13.01 3.00 4.01
C ARG A 74 13.16 2.87 2.51
N GLN A 75 14.39 2.89 2.03
CA GLN A 75 14.62 2.41 0.68
C GLN A 75 14.27 0.92 0.65
N THR A 76 13.67 0.48 -0.45
CA THR A 76 13.26 -0.92 -0.63
C THR A 76 14.46 -1.86 -0.52
N ILE A 77 15.63 -1.43 -1.00
CA ILE A 77 16.91 -2.14 -0.91
C ILE A 77 17.42 -2.32 0.54
N ASP A 78 17.00 -1.46 1.47
CA ASP A 78 17.40 -1.55 2.88
C ASP A 78 16.53 -2.55 3.67
N PHE A 79 15.44 -3.03 3.07
CA PHE A 79 14.59 -4.02 3.71
C PHE A 79 15.23 -5.41 3.58
N PRO A 80 15.38 -6.20 4.66
CA PRO A 80 16.20 -7.40 4.65
C PRO A 80 15.52 -8.63 4.02
N CYS A 81 14.78 -8.44 2.92
CA CYS A 81 14.28 -9.51 2.05
C CYS A 81 14.02 -9.00 0.63
N ILE A 82 13.94 -9.92 -0.33
CA ILE A 82 13.62 -9.61 -1.73
C ILE A 82 12.13 -9.30 -1.87
N LEU A 83 11.79 -8.06 -2.23
CA LEU A 83 10.42 -7.59 -2.42
C LEU A 83 10.09 -7.32 -3.90
N HIS A 84 10.54 -8.23 -4.77
CA HIS A 84 10.14 -8.28 -6.16
C HIS A 84 10.21 -9.72 -6.66
N GLU A 85 9.52 -9.98 -7.76
CA GLU A 85 9.81 -11.11 -8.65
C GLU A 85 9.63 -10.66 -10.10
N ILE A 86 10.47 -11.20 -10.96
CA ILE A 86 10.42 -10.97 -12.40
C ILE A 86 10.42 -12.35 -13.05
N ASP A 87 9.37 -12.66 -13.79
CA ASP A 87 9.22 -13.91 -14.54
C ASP A 87 8.74 -13.58 -15.95
N GLN A 88 9.72 -13.39 -16.85
CA GLN A 88 9.47 -13.02 -18.24
C GLN A 88 8.67 -14.07 -19.01
N GLU A 89 8.78 -15.35 -18.64
CA GLU A 89 8.04 -16.43 -19.31
C GLU A 89 6.58 -16.45 -18.89
N LYS A 90 6.30 -16.20 -17.60
CA LYS A 90 4.94 -16.21 -17.06
C LYS A 90 4.27 -14.84 -17.06
N SER A 91 4.98 -13.77 -17.42
CA SER A 91 4.51 -12.37 -17.32
C SER A 91 4.03 -12.02 -15.90
N LEU A 92 4.68 -12.61 -14.88
CA LEU A 92 4.37 -12.39 -13.46
C LEU A 92 5.46 -11.52 -12.86
N ASP A 93 5.29 -10.21 -13.02
CA ASP A 93 6.23 -9.21 -12.56
C ASP A 93 5.56 -8.37 -11.47
N TRP A 94 6.17 -8.34 -10.30
CA TRP A 94 5.75 -7.45 -9.23
C TRP A 94 6.98 -6.91 -8.49
N ARG A 95 6.87 -5.69 -7.98
CA ARG A 95 7.93 -5.09 -7.17
C ARG A 95 7.38 -4.09 -6.16
N VAL A 96 8.05 -3.96 -5.04
CA VAL A 96 7.79 -2.91 -4.07
C VAL A 96 8.52 -1.64 -4.48
N ASP A 97 7.80 -0.53 -4.43
CA ASP A 97 8.31 0.80 -4.79
C ASP A 97 8.62 1.65 -3.56
N GLY A 98 7.88 1.43 -2.47
CA GLY A 98 8.11 2.09 -1.19
C GLY A 98 7.72 1.21 -0.02
N ILE A 99 8.47 1.28 1.07
CA ILE A 99 8.17 0.58 2.32
C ILE A 99 8.44 1.47 3.52
N THR A 100 7.54 1.48 4.49
CA THR A 100 7.67 2.30 5.69
C THR A 100 7.14 1.58 6.92
N GLY A 101 7.79 1.80 8.06
CA GLY A 101 7.37 1.23 9.35
C GLY A 101 6.66 2.26 10.23
N ILE A 102 5.71 1.79 11.04
CA ILE A 102 5.09 2.60 12.10
C ILE A 102 5.82 2.39 13.44
N PRO A 103 6.10 3.46 14.21
CA PRO A 103 6.57 3.33 15.59
C PRO A 103 5.64 2.44 16.44
N GLY A 104 6.20 1.76 17.44
CA GLY A 104 5.44 0.95 18.40
C GLY A 104 5.20 -0.52 18.00
N GLY A 105 5.79 -1.02 16.93
CA GLY A 105 5.79 -2.47 16.62
C GLY A 105 6.14 -2.81 15.18
N PRO A 106 6.02 -4.10 14.78
CA PRO A 106 6.30 -4.59 13.43
C PRO A 106 5.15 -4.30 12.45
N ARG A 107 4.62 -3.07 12.44
CA ARG A 107 3.62 -2.65 11.46
C ARG A 107 4.30 -2.01 10.28
N MET A 108 4.09 -2.58 9.10
CA MET A 108 4.69 -2.09 7.87
C MET A 108 3.62 -1.65 6.89
N LYS A 109 3.96 -0.67 6.05
CA LYS A 109 3.17 -0.24 4.90
C LYS A 109 4.02 -0.34 3.65
N SER A 110 3.42 -0.75 2.54
CA SER A 110 4.15 -0.91 1.28
C SER A 110 3.33 -0.43 0.09
N LEU A 111 4.02 0.18 -0.88
CA LEU A 111 3.50 0.39 -2.24
C LEU A 111 3.95 -0.80 -3.10
N LEU A 112 3.01 -1.45 -3.76
CA LEU A 112 3.27 -2.61 -4.62
C LEU A 112 2.83 -2.30 -6.05
N LEU A 113 3.71 -2.61 -7.00
CA LEU A 113 3.47 -2.51 -8.43
C LEU A 113 3.25 -3.92 -8.98
N GLU A 114 2.18 -4.12 -9.76
CA GLU A 114 1.78 -5.43 -10.30
C GLU A 114 1.62 -5.41 -11.82
N SER A 115 2.09 -6.45 -12.50
CA SER A 115 1.88 -6.68 -13.93
C SER A 115 0.56 -7.37 -14.26
N VAL A 116 -0.26 -7.68 -13.26
CA VAL A 116 -1.50 -8.46 -13.42
C VAL A 116 -2.72 -7.55 -13.40
N ASN A 117 -3.68 -7.83 -14.29
CA ASN A 117 -5.01 -7.20 -14.29
C ASN A 117 -5.96 -8.01 -13.39
N ALA A 118 -5.84 -7.82 -12.08
CA ALA A 118 -6.70 -8.47 -11.10
C ALA A 118 -7.99 -7.67 -10.90
N ASP A 119 -9.10 -8.41 -10.71
CA ASP A 119 -10.39 -7.84 -10.32
C ASP A 119 -10.56 -7.80 -8.78
N ASP A 120 -11.73 -7.35 -8.33
CA ASP A 120 -12.04 -7.20 -6.90
C ASP A 120 -12.20 -8.56 -6.18
N ASP A 121 -12.32 -9.67 -6.90
CA ASP A 121 -12.50 -11.02 -6.33
C ASP A 121 -11.18 -11.80 -6.25
N GLN A 122 -10.10 -11.25 -6.82
CA GLN A 122 -8.79 -11.88 -6.90
C GLN A 122 -7.76 -11.14 -6.05
N ILE A 123 -6.96 -11.88 -5.27
CA ILE A 123 -5.73 -11.39 -4.66
C ILE A 123 -4.55 -11.90 -5.50
N THR A 124 -3.63 -11.03 -5.88
CA THR A 124 -2.49 -11.41 -6.72
C THR A 124 -1.46 -12.20 -5.92
N ARG A 125 -0.62 -12.94 -6.66
CA ARG A 125 0.51 -13.63 -6.05
C ARG A 125 1.52 -12.64 -5.44
N GLY A 126 1.75 -11.48 -6.07
CA GLY A 126 2.66 -10.47 -5.56
C GLY A 126 2.16 -9.83 -4.26
N GLU A 127 0.85 -9.58 -4.13
CA GLU A 127 0.23 -9.09 -2.89
C GLU A 127 0.47 -10.07 -1.73
N ILE A 128 0.17 -11.37 -1.94
CA ILE A 128 0.36 -12.39 -0.92
C ILE A 128 1.84 -12.52 -0.54
N LEU A 129 2.73 -12.63 -1.52
CA LEU A 129 4.15 -12.83 -1.25
C LEU A 129 4.80 -11.61 -0.61
N CYS A 130 4.47 -10.41 -1.07
CA CYS A 130 4.97 -9.18 -0.47
C CYS A 130 4.60 -9.13 1.02
N MET A 131 3.32 -9.33 1.34
CA MET A 131 2.84 -9.36 2.72
C MET A 131 3.55 -10.43 3.55
N CYS A 132 3.57 -11.69 3.09
CA CYS A 132 4.21 -12.78 3.80
C CYS A 132 5.71 -12.55 4.04
N ARG A 133 6.43 -12.04 3.03
CA ARG A 133 7.87 -11.74 3.15
C ARG A 133 8.13 -10.62 4.14
N ILE A 134 7.34 -9.56 4.14
CA ILE A 134 7.43 -8.47 5.12
C ILE A 134 7.15 -9.01 6.54
N MET A 135 6.07 -9.78 6.71
CA MET A 135 5.68 -10.38 7.99
C MET A 135 6.80 -11.25 8.57
N ASN A 136 7.27 -12.21 7.77
CA ASN A 136 8.32 -13.13 8.17
C ASN A 136 9.62 -12.39 8.53
N THR A 137 9.98 -11.38 7.73
CA THR A 137 11.18 -10.58 7.95
C THR A 137 11.12 -9.79 9.26
N CYS A 138 9.95 -9.21 9.57
CA CYS A 138 9.75 -8.51 10.82
C CYS A 138 9.78 -9.45 12.02
N LEU A 139 9.06 -10.57 11.98
CA LEU A 139 8.97 -11.53 13.08
C LEU A 139 10.31 -12.26 13.34
N CYS A 140 11.13 -12.47 12.31
CA CYS A 140 12.49 -12.98 12.46
C CYS A 140 13.47 -11.94 13.03
N SER A 141 13.12 -10.66 13.05
CA SER A 141 14.02 -9.59 13.50
C SER A 141 14.16 -9.57 15.02
N ARG A 142 15.40 -9.43 15.50
CA ARG A 142 15.66 -9.24 16.95
C ARG A 142 14.92 -8.04 17.53
N LYS A 143 14.67 -7.01 16.69
CA LYS A 143 13.96 -5.78 17.07
C LYS A 143 12.54 -6.05 17.54
N TYR A 144 11.87 -7.07 16.99
CA TYR A 144 10.45 -7.32 17.22
C TYR A 144 10.16 -8.64 17.94
N ARG A 145 11.13 -9.20 18.67
CA ARG A 145 10.99 -10.49 19.39
C ARG A 145 9.85 -10.56 20.40
N ALA A 146 9.41 -9.42 20.93
CA ALA A 146 8.28 -9.35 21.84
C ALA A 146 6.92 -9.40 21.12
N HIS A 147 6.90 -9.37 19.79
CA HIS A 147 5.69 -9.32 18.99
C HIS A 147 5.42 -10.68 18.34
N GLN A 148 4.15 -11.10 18.37
CA GLN A 148 3.67 -12.33 17.74
C GLN A 148 3.01 -12.06 16.38
N VAL A 149 2.58 -10.82 16.15
CA VAL A 149 1.88 -10.41 14.93
C VAL A 149 2.64 -9.28 14.26
N SER A 150 2.80 -9.37 12.93
CA SER A 150 3.40 -8.31 12.10
C SER A 150 2.39 -7.83 11.05
N PRO A 151 1.55 -6.84 11.33
CA PRO A 151 0.56 -6.38 10.37
C PRO A 151 1.19 -5.65 9.17
N VAL A 152 0.61 -5.83 7.99
CA VAL A 152 1.01 -5.17 6.75
C VAL A 152 -0.19 -4.47 6.13
N LEU A 153 -0.02 -3.18 5.80
CA LEU A 153 -0.88 -2.43 4.92
C LEU A 153 -0.19 -2.36 3.56
N LEU A 154 -0.91 -2.68 2.50
CA LEU A 154 -0.37 -2.66 1.15
C LEU A 154 -1.30 -1.83 0.27
N ILE A 155 -0.74 -0.81 -0.39
CA ILE A 155 -1.39 -0.12 -1.49
C ILE A 155 -0.86 -0.80 -2.75
N SER A 156 -1.73 -1.57 -3.40
CA SER A 156 -1.42 -2.33 -4.60
C SER A 156 -1.88 -1.56 -5.81
N PHE A 157 -0.96 -1.19 -6.69
CA PHE A 157 -1.23 -0.66 -8.02
C PHE A 157 -1.35 -1.83 -8.99
N VAL A 158 -2.60 -2.18 -9.32
CA VAL A 158 -2.96 -3.31 -10.16
C VAL A 158 -3.48 -2.83 -11.51
N GLY A 159 -3.20 -3.62 -12.55
CA GLY A 159 -3.48 -3.20 -13.92
C GLY A 159 -4.97 -3.23 -14.30
N PRO A 160 -5.32 -2.51 -15.38
CA PRO A 160 -4.71 -1.26 -15.82
C PRO A 160 -5.22 -0.09 -14.96
N ARG A 161 -4.33 0.78 -14.47
CA ARG A 161 -4.65 2.03 -13.75
C ARG A 161 -5.65 1.90 -12.59
N HIS A 162 -5.53 0.84 -11.81
CA HIS A 162 -6.28 0.70 -10.56
C HIS A 162 -5.33 0.68 -9.37
N ALA A 163 -5.84 1.09 -8.21
CA ALA A 163 -5.19 0.77 -6.95
C ALA A 163 -6.19 0.20 -5.96
N ARG A 164 -5.70 -0.53 -4.96
CA ARG A 164 -6.51 -0.98 -3.83
C ARG A 164 -5.70 -1.07 -2.56
N ILE A 165 -6.40 -1.06 -1.44
CA ILE A 165 -5.81 -1.19 -0.11
C ILE A 165 -6.04 -2.61 0.39
N LEU A 166 -4.97 -3.27 0.80
CA LEU A 166 -5.01 -4.55 1.51
C LEU A 166 -4.47 -4.35 2.92
N LEU A 167 -5.20 -4.86 3.90
CA LEU A 167 -4.75 -5.00 5.28
C LEU A 167 -4.60 -6.49 5.54
N GLY A 168 -3.45 -6.92 6.05
CA GLY A 168 -3.37 -8.29 6.52
C GLY A 168 -2.34 -8.53 7.58
N HIS A 169 -2.50 -9.69 8.19
CA HIS A 169 -1.72 -10.18 9.30
C HIS A 169 -1.90 -11.71 9.36
N HIS A 170 -1.03 -12.36 10.11
CA HIS A 170 -1.22 -13.76 10.46
C HIS A 170 -1.77 -13.84 11.90
N ASP A 171 -2.89 -14.55 12.10
CA ASP A 171 -3.54 -14.71 13.42
C ASP A 171 -2.98 -15.88 14.24
N GLY A 172 -1.89 -16.49 13.76
CA GLY A 172 -1.28 -17.71 14.31
C GLY A 172 -1.74 -18.99 13.60
N THR A 173 -2.88 -18.96 12.89
CA THR A 173 -3.41 -20.09 12.12
C THR A 173 -3.58 -19.77 10.64
N ASN A 174 -4.09 -18.58 10.34
CA ASN A 174 -4.47 -18.15 9.00
C ASN A 174 -3.80 -16.82 8.64
N LEU A 175 -3.53 -16.65 7.35
CA LEU A 175 -3.27 -15.34 6.76
C LEU A 175 -4.62 -14.64 6.56
N VAL A 176 -4.90 -13.62 7.37
CA VAL A 176 -6.11 -12.81 7.29
C VAL A 176 -5.84 -11.62 6.37
N ILE A 177 -6.62 -11.49 5.30
CA ILE A 177 -6.52 -10.36 4.36
C ILE A 177 -7.88 -9.68 4.21
N ARG A 178 -7.91 -8.37 4.40
CA ARG A 178 -9.05 -7.50 4.11
C ARG A 178 -8.66 -6.60 2.93
N GLN A 179 -9.38 -6.67 1.82
CA GLN A 179 -9.14 -5.82 0.64
C GLN A 179 -10.26 -4.81 0.41
N SER A 180 -9.94 -3.57 0.01
CA SER A 180 -10.94 -2.62 -0.50
C SER A 180 -11.42 -3.04 -1.90
N LYS A 181 -12.43 -2.34 -2.42
CA LYS A 181 -12.64 -2.31 -3.88
C LYS A 181 -11.45 -1.65 -4.57
N ARG A 182 -11.30 -1.86 -5.87
CA ARG A 182 -10.33 -1.12 -6.67
C ARG A 182 -10.84 0.29 -6.98
N PHE A 183 -9.95 1.26 -6.82
CA PHE A 183 -10.11 2.65 -7.25
C PHE A 183 -9.59 2.76 -8.67
N ALA A 184 -10.34 3.41 -9.56
CA ALA A 184 -9.97 3.56 -10.97
C ALA A 184 -9.39 4.96 -11.21
N PHE A 185 -8.20 5.01 -11.79
CA PHE A 185 -7.45 6.24 -12.06
C PHE A 185 -7.25 6.44 -13.56
N TRP A 186 -8.34 6.36 -14.32
CA TRP A 186 -8.33 6.76 -15.74
C TRP A 186 -8.20 8.28 -15.88
N GLU A 187 -8.78 8.99 -14.93
CA GLU A 187 -8.63 10.42 -14.68
C GLU A 187 -7.97 10.61 -13.31
N GLN A 188 -7.58 11.85 -12.99
CA GLN A 188 -6.86 12.12 -11.75
C GLN A 188 -7.66 11.66 -10.52
N ASN A 189 -8.97 11.92 -10.45
CA ASN A 189 -9.83 11.41 -9.37
C ASN A 189 -9.23 11.65 -7.96
N ILE A 190 -9.02 12.93 -7.63
CA ILE A 190 -8.46 13.39 -6.35
C ILE A 190 -9.13 12.75 -5.11
N PRO A 191 -10.47 12.57 -5.05
CA PRO A 191 -11.11 11.92 -3.91
C PRO A 191 -10.53 10.53 -3.60
N ASP A 192 -10.30 9.69 -4.61
CA ASP A 192 -9.75 8.35 -4.40
C ASP A 192 -8.26 8.38 -4.01
N TRP A 193 -7.48 9.34 -4.53
CA TRP A 193 -6.11 9.56 -4.05
C TRP A 193 -6.06 9.96 -2.58
N LYS A 194 -6.99 10.79 -2.13
CA LYS A 194 -7.12 11.14 -0.71
C LYS A 194 -7.41 9.93 0.16
N ILE A 195 -8.20 8.97 -0.32
CA ILE A 195 -8.42 7.71 0.40
C ILE A 195 -7.08 6.96 0.53
N LEU A 196 -6.33 6.78 -0.57
CA LEU A 196 -5.03 6.11 -0.51
C LEU A 196 -4.06 6.82 0.44
N LEU A 197 -3.95 8.15 0.36
CA LEU A 197 -3.10 8.95 1.25
C LEU A 197 -3.54 8.82 2.72
N ARG A 198 -4.86 8.81 2.99
CA ARG A 198 -5.42 8.64 4.33
C ARG A 198 -4.96 7.33 4.97
N TRP A 199 -4.97 6.25 4.21
CA TRP A 199 -4.51 4.94 4.66
C TRP A 199 -2.98 4.87 4.73
N TRP A 200 -2.27 5.50 3.80
CA TRP A 200 -0.81 5.61 3.86
C TRP A 200 -0.32 6.38 5.09
N CYS A 201 -1.02 7.43 5.50
CA CYS A 201 -0.74 8.23 6.70
C CYS A 201 -1.34 7.64 8.00
N SER A 202 -1.92 6.43 7.97
CA SER A 202 -2.54 5.79 9.13
C SER A 202 -1.63 5.69 10.37
N SER A 203 -2.21 5.76 11.57
CA SER A 203 -1.50 5.48 12.83
C SER A 203 -1.59 4.00 13.21
N ALA A 204 -0.69 3.57 14.09
CA ALA A 204 -0.76 2.24 14.68
C ALA A 204 -1.91 2.16 15.69
N VAL A 205 -2.65 1.07 15.66
CA VAL A 205 -3.62 0.67 16.70
C VAL A 205 -3.51 -0.83 16.99
N GLY A 206 -4.22 -1.29 18.02
CA GLY A 206 -4.26 -2.69 18.43
C GLY A 206 -2.97 -3.21 19.07
N ASP A 207 -3.00 -4.47 19.46
CA ASP A 207 -1.87 -5.16 20.08
C ASP A 207 -1.12 -6.00 19.04
N THR A 208 0.20 -6.06 19.13
CA THR A 208 1.04 -6.95 18.31
C THR A 208 1.89 -7.90 19.16
N ILE A 209 1.80 -7.76 20.49
CA ILE A 209 2.51 -8.59 21.48
C ILE A 209 1.74 -9.89 21.68
N ASN A 210 0.43 -9.81 21.89
CA ASN A 210 -0.45 -10.96 22.01
C ASN A 210 -1.15 -11.20 20.67
N GLY A 211 -1.01 -12.41 20.12
CA GLY A 211 -1.76 -12.89 18.95
C GLY A 211 -3.19 -13.26 19.27
#